data_AF-A0AA49GGT5-F1
#
_entry.id   AF-A0AA49GGT5-F1
#
_cell.length_a   1.000
_cell.length_b   1.000
_cell.length_c   1.000
_cell.angle_alpha   90.00
_cell.angle_beta   90.00
_cell.angle_gamma   90.00
#
_symmetry.space_group_name_H-M   'P 1'
#
loop_
_entity.id
_entity.type
_entity.pdbx_description
1 polymer ?
#
loop_
_entity_poly.entity_id
_entity_poly.type
_entity_poly.pdbx_seq_one_letter_code
_entity_poly.pdbx_strand_id
1 'polypeptide(L)'
;MNLNSIVNKAQHSKFYLWLLNQGLDRMIPFNKPHGFKITSINEEKIQTLLPYKRRNLNHIKGIHACAMATISEYTTGLMILYKLDVKKYRIIMQKLEMDYHFQAKMDAVAEFSIDDNWVKNQVEEPLKTNDSVVIPCELKLYDKKQNHLSTGTIYWQIKPWDKVRTKL
;
A
#
# COMPACT_ATOMS: atom_id res chain seq x y z
N MET A 1 18.29 2.32 5.00
CA MET A 1 17.97 2.55 3.58
C MET A 1 17.06 3.76 3.51
N ASN A 2 17.43 4.84 2.80
CA ASN A 2 16.53 5.98 2.63
C ASN A 2 15.51 5.60 1.54
N LEU A 3 14.28 5.25 1.93
CA LEU A 3 13.24 4.76 1.02
C LEU A 3 13.00 5.77 -0.11
N ASN A 4 12.96 7.06 0.23
CA ASN A 4 12.68 8.15 -0.72
C ASN A 4 13.77 8.26 -1.80
N SER A 5 15.04 8.05 -1.46
CA SER A 5 16.11 8.13 -2.46
C SER A 5 16.08 7.00 -3.48
N ILE A 6 15.65 5.80 -3.09
CA ILE A 6 15.49 4.67 -4.01
C ILE A 6 14.21 4.81 -4.83
N VAL A 7 13.11 5.24 -4.20
CA VAL A 7 11.85 5.48 -4.89
C VAL A 7 12.02 6.53 -5.99
N ASN A 8 12.68 7.66 -5.71
CA ASN A 8 12.92 8.71 -6.72
C ASN A 8 13.70 8.18 -7.94
N LYS A 9 14.66 7.27 -7.73
CA LYS A 9 15.37 6.63 -8.85
C LYS A 9 14.52 5.58 -9.57
N ALA A 10 13.67 4.87 -8.84
CA ALA A 10 12.78 3.85 -9.39
C ALA A 10 11.72 4.44 -10.34
N GLN A 11 11.34 5.71 -10.17
CA GLN A 11 10.41 6.41 -11.08
C GLN A 11 10.90 6.41 -12.53
N HIS A 12 12.22 6.51 -12.73
CA HIS A 12 12.84 6.66 -14.05
C HIS A 12 13.70 5.47 -14.48
N SER A 13 13.80 4.42 -13.65
CA SER A 13 14.72 3.31 -13.92
C SER A 13 14.14 1.95 -13.52
N LYS A 14 14.04 1.07 -14.52
CA LYS A 14 13.65 -0.33 -14.34
C LYS A 14 14.60 -1.10 -13.40
N PHE A 15 15.89 -0.76 -13.39
CA PHE A 15 16.87 -1.37 -12.49
C PHE A 15 16.61 -0.99 -11.04
N TYR A 16 16.38 0.30 -10.75
CA TYR A 16 16.06 0.74 -9.39
C TYR A 16 14.68 0.28 -8.94
N LEU A 17 13.70 0.18 -9.84
CA LEU A 17 12.41 -0.44 -9.53
C LEU A 17 12.54 -1.93 -9.19
N TRP A 18 13.40 -2.65 -9.91
CA TRP A 18 13.73 -4.04 -9.57
C TRP A 18 14.40 -4.13 -8.19
N LEU A 19 15.39 -3.28 -7.92
CA LEU A 19 16.09 -3.22 -6.63
C LEU A 19 15.14 -2.89 -5.47
N LEU A 20 14.21 -1.95 -5.68
CA LEU A 20 13.17 -1.59 -4.73
C LEU A 20 12.30 -2.82 -4.39
N ASN A 21 11.83 -3.55 -5.40
CA ASN A 21 11.05 -4.77 -5.20
C ASN A 21 11.86 -5.83 -4.42
N GLN A 22 13.16 -6.02 -4.73
CA GLN A 22 14.02 -6.95 -3.96
C GLN A 22 14.20 -6.53 -2.50
N GLY A 23 14.34 -5.23 -2.24
CA GLY A 23 14.42 -4.67 -0.89
C GLY A 23 13.13 -4.90 -0.09
N LEU A 24 11.98 -4.66 -0.72
CA LEU A 24 10.66 -4.85 -0.10
C LEU A 24 10.38 -6.32 0.18
N ASP A 25 10.73 -7.24 -0.72
CA ASP A 25 10.63 -8.70 -0.49
C ASP A 25 11.44 -9.17 0.73
N ARG A 26 12.57 -8.50 1.02
CA ARG A 26 13.39 -8.79 2.21
C ARG A 26 12.82 -8.16 3.47
N MET A 27 12.27 -6.95 3.36
CA MET A 27 11.74 -6.19 4.49
C MET A 27 10.37 -6.68 4.95
N ILE A 28 9.55 -7.22 4.04
CA ILE A 28 8.21 -7.75 4.31
C ILE A 28 8.17 -9.23 3.86
N PRO A 29 8.74 -10.16 4.65
CA PRO A 29 8.85 -11.57 4.28
C PRO A 29 7.51 -12.23 3.96
N PHE A 30 6.42 -11.73 4.56
CA PHE A 30 5.06 -12.18 4.27
C PHE A 30 4.66 -11.98 2.80
N ASN A 31 5.09 -10.89 2.16
CA ASN A 31 4.70 -10.54 0.78
C ASN A 31 5.49 -11.32 -0.27
N LYS A 32 6.72 -11.75 0.04
CA LYS A 32 7.59 -12.47 -0.89
C LYS A 32 6.94 -13.74 -1.48
N PRO A 33 6.31 -14.64 -0.70
CA PRO A 33 5.52 -15.75 -1.23
C PRO A 33 4.40 -15.35 -2.18
N HIS A 34 3.78 -14.19 -1.97
CA HIS A 34 2.69 -13.67 -2.80
C HIS A 34 3.18 -12.99 -4.07
N GLY A 35 4.45 -12.58 -4.12
CA GLY A 35 5.11 -12.04 -5.31
C GLY A 35 4.45 -10.77 -5.81
N PHE A 36 3.95 -9.96 -4.88
CA PHE A 36 3.52 -8.61 -5.17
C PHE A 36 4.68 -7.81 -5.72
N LYS A 37 4.42 -6.93 -6.67
CA LYS A 37 5.44 -6.08 -7.28
C LYS A 37 4.92 -4.68 -7.48
N ILE A 38 5.74 -3.69 -7.22
CA ILE A 38 5.52 -2.33 -7.72
C ILE A 38 5.82 -2.34 -9.22
N THR A 39 4.83 -1.97 -10.03
CA THR A 39 4.95 -1.88 -11.50
C THR A 39 5.30 -0.46 -11.95
N SER A 40 4.82 0.54 -11.21
CA SER A 40 5.20 1.94 -11.38
C SER A 40 5.04 2.69 -10.06
N ILE A 41 5.86 3.73 -9.89
CA ILE A 41 5.79 4.64 -8.75
C ILE A 41 6.23 6.02 -9.21
N ASN A 42 5.53 7.05 -8.76
CA ASN A 42 5.92 8.45 -8.88
C ASN A 42 5.57 9.19 -7.59
N GLU A 43 5.74 10.52 -7.58
CA GLU A 43 5.54 11.34 -6.38
C GLU A 43 4.13 11.26 -5.80
N GLU A 44 3.10 11.03 -6.62
CA GLU A 44 1.69 11.10 -6.21
C GLU A 44 0.96 9.78 -6.35
N LYS A 45 1.56 8.77 -6.98
CA LYS A 45 0.86 7.55 -7.39
C LYS A 45 1.78 6.34 -7.35
N ILE A 46 1.21 5.23 -6.89
CA ILE A 46 1.83 3.91 -6.90
C ILE A 46 0.91 2.91 -7.59
N GLN A 47 1.50 1.99 -8.34
CA GLN A 47 0.81 0.86 -8.90
C GLN A 47 1.51 -0.43 -8.51
N THR A 48 0.73 -1.44 -8.12
CA THR A 48 1.23 -2.76 -7.76
C THR A 48 0.47 -3.87 -8.48
N LEU A 49 1.15 -5.00 -8.65
CA LEU A 49 0.66 -6.21 -9.29
C LEU A 49 0.46 -7.32 -8.26
N LEU A 50 -0.72 -7.91 -8.27
CA LEU A 50 -1.04 -9.16 -7.60
C LEU A 50 -1.13 -10.30 -8.64
N PRO A 51 -0.13 -11.19 -8.71
CA PRO A 51 -0.10 -12.22 -9.73
C PRO A 51 -1.11 -13.35 -9.45
N TYR A 52 -1.75 -13.83 -10.51
CA TYR A 52 -2.56 -15.04 -10.45
C TYR A 52 -1.65 -16.27 -10.48
N LYS A 53 -1.28 -16.73 -9.28
CA LYS A 53 -0.37 -17.86 -9.10
C LYS A 53 -0.84 -18.77 -7.98
N ARG A 54 -0.37 -20.02 -7.97
CA ARG A 54 -0.79 -21.07 -7.02
C ARG A 54 -0.86 -20.62 -5.56
N ARG A 55 0.14 -19.88 -5.07
CA ARG A 55 0.19 -19.40 -3.67
C ARG A 55 -0.87 -18.35 -3.33
N ASN A 56 -1.45 -17.72 -4.33
CA ASN A 56 -2.48 -16.70 -4.18
C ASN A 56 -3.88 -17.24 -4.52
N LEU A 57 -4.03 -18.53 -4.83
CA LEU A 57 -5.34 -19.10 -5.19
C LEU A 57 -6.13 -19.53 -3.96
N ASN A 58 -7.45 -19.37 -4.02
CA ASN A 58 -8.40 -20.01 -3.14
C ASN A 58 -8.83 -21.39 -3.67
N HIS A 59 -9.70 -22.07 -2.92
CA HIS A 59 -10.19 -23.43 -3.22
C HIS A 59 -10.96 -23.53 -4.55
N ILE A 60 -11.56 -22.45 -5.04
CA ILE A 60 -12.23 -22.39 -6.35
C ILE A 60 -11.34 -21.84 -7.47
N LYS A 61 -10.01 -21.85 -7.28
CA LYS A 61 -9.01 -21.34 -8.25
C LYS A 61 -9.24 -19.88 -8.64
N GLY A 62 -9.78 -19.03 -7.76
CA GLY A 62 -9.73 -17.57 -7.90
C GLY A 62 -8.62 -17.00 -7.01
N ILE A 63 -8.27 -15.72 -7.14
CA ILE A 63 -7.35 -15.08 -6.17
C ILE A 63 -8.01 -15.07 -4.79
N HIS A 64 -7.23 -15.41 -3.76
CA HIS A 64 -7.67 -15.48 -2.38
C HIS A 64 -8.07 -14.10 -1.84
N ALA A 65 -9.18 -14.05 -1.10
CA ALA A 65 -9.71 -12.82 -0.50
C ALA A 65 -8.64 -12.07 0.31
N CYS A 66 -7.90 -12.80 1.16
CA CYS A 66 -6.79 -12.22 1.91
C CYS A 66 -5.64 -11.70 1.03
N ALA A 67 -5.34 -12.31 -0.11
CA ALA A 67 -4.29 -11.79 -1.00
C ALA A 67 -4.72 -10.46 -1.63
N MET A 68 -6.01 -10.31 -1.98
CA MET A 68 -6.60 -9.05 -2.44
C MET A 68 -6.64 -7.99 -1.33
N ALA A 69 -6.90 -8.39 -0.09
CA ALA A 69 -6.80 -7.52 1.07
C ALA A 69 -5.36 -7.03 1.30
N THR A 70 -4.38 -7.96 1.29
CA THR A 70 -2.97 -7.61 1.50
C THR A 70 -2.44 -6.70 0.40
N ILE A 71 -2.76 -6.92 -0.88
CA ILE A 71 -2.28 -5.99 -1.92
C ILE A 71 -2.88 -4.58 -1.74
N SER A 72 -4.13 -4.49 -1.26
CA SER A 72 -4.79 -3.20 -1.00
C SER A 72 -4.14 -2.46 0.16
N GLU A 73 -3.89 -3.16 1.28
CA GLU A 73 -3.13 -2.65 2.42
C GLU A 73 -1.71 -2.24 2.02
N TYR A 74 -0.98 -3.15 1.37
CA TYR A 74 0.40 -2.91 0.94
C TYR A 74 0.53 -1.68 0.03
N THR A 75 -0.38 -1.52 -0.93
CA THR A 75 -0.32 -0.42 -1.89
C THR A 75 -0.60 0.94 -1.22
N THR A 76 -1.64 1.01 -0.39
CA THR A 76 -1.95 2.25 0.35
C THR A 76 -0.86 2.56 1.38
N GLY A 77 -0.42 1.56 2.14
CA GLY A 77 0.62 1.70 3.16
C GLY A 77 1.94 2.18 2.60
N LEU A 78 2.40 1.62 1.46
CA LEU A 78 3.62 2.09 0.80
C LEU A 78 3.54 3.55 0.35
N MET A 79 2.39 3.98 -0.19
CA MET A 79 2.22 5.36 -0.61
C MET A 79 2.26 6.32 0.58
N ILE A 80 1.61 5.95 1.69
CA ILE A 80 1.64 6.71 2.94
C ILE A 80 3.06 6.78 3.51
N LEU A 81 3.79 5.66 3.53
CA LEU A 81 5.19 5.62 3.98
C LEU A 81 6.13 6.44 3.11
N TYR A 82 5.82 6.59 1.82
CA TYR A 82 6.61 7.40 0.89
C TYR A 82 6.33 8.89 1.07
N LYS A 83 5.06 9.29 1.28
CA LYS A 83 4.67 10.69 1.50
C LYS A 83 5.01 11.20 2.89
N LEU A 84 5.02 10.34 3.91
CA LEU A 84 5.25 10.74 5.29
C LEU A 84 6.65 10.38 5.76
N ASP A 85 7.26 11.28 6.53
CA ASP A 85 8.50 10.95 7.23
C ASP A 85 8.23 9.97 8.37
N VAL A 86 8.61 8.71 8.16
CA VAL A 86 8.51 7.63 9.17
C VAL A 86 9.32 7.90 10.43
N LYS A 87 10.27 8.84 10.41
CA LYS A 87 10.97 9.30 11.61
C LYS A 87 10.15 10.29 12.43
N LYS A 88 9.19 10.98 11.81
CA LYS A 88 8.28 11.93 12.46
C LYS A 88 7.02 11.25 12.96
N TYR A 89 6.49 10.30 12.19
CA TYR A 89 5.20 9.66 12.49
C TYR A 89 5.30 8.14 12.61
N ARG A 90 4.58 7.60 13.60
CA ARG A 90 4.18 6.19 13.66
C ARG A 90 2.92 5.99 12.84
N ILE A 91 2.91 4.97 11.98
CA ILE A 91 1.77 4.60 11.13
C ILE A 91 1.33 3.18 11.52
N ILE A 92 0.04 2.98 11.81
CA ILE A 92 -0.54 1.66 12.12
C ILE A 92 -1.88 1.50 11.40
N MET A 93 -2.09 0.35 10.77
CA MET A 93 -3.41 -0.03 10.27
C MET A 93 -4.34 -0.34 11.45
N GLN A 94 -5.40 0.44 11.61
CA GLN A 94 -6.37 0.27 12.70
C GLN A 94 -7.56 -0.61 12.30
N LYS A 95 -8.00 -0.48 11.04
CA LYS A 95 -9.18 -1.17 10.50
C LYS A 95 -8.96 -1.43 9.01
N LEU A 96 -9.51 -2.53 8.53
CA LEU A 96 -9.52 -2.90 7.12
C LEU A 96 -10.91 -3.43 6.77
N GLU A 97 -11.49 -2.88 5.71
CA GLU A 97 -12.78 -3.30 5.15
C GLU A 97 -12.57 -3.74 3.70
N MET A 98 -13.26 -4.80 3.28
CA MET A 98 -13.16 -5.35 1.93
C MET A 98 -14.54 -5.67 1.37
N ASP A 99 -14.81 -5.12 0.19
CA ASP A 99 -15.91 -5.53 -0.67
C ASP A 99 -15.36 -6.35 -1.83
N TYR A 100 -15.92 -7.52 -2.10
CA TYR A 100 -15.50 -8.41 -3.18
C TYR A 100 -16.58 -8.46 -4.27
N HIS A 101 -16.26 -7.88 -5.43
CA HIS A 101 -17.24 -7.62 -6.50
C HIS A 101 -17.17 -8.66 -7.61
N PHE A 102 -15.99 -9.17 -7.93
CA PHE A 102 -15.79 -10.09 -9.04
C PHE A 102 -14.73 -11.16 -8.76
N GLN A 103 -14.95 -12.36 -9.30
CA GLN A 103 -14.03 -13.47 -9.11
C GLN A 103 -12.72 -13.27 -9.90
N ALA A 104 -11.62 -13.02 -9.19
CA ALA A 104 -10.32 -12.80 -9.78
C ALA A 104 -9.70 -14.08 -10.37
N LYS A 105 -9.63 -14.19 -11.70
CA LYS A 105 -9.11 -15.37 -12.44
C LYS A 105 -7.84 -15.10 -13.25
N MET A 106 -7.25 -13.92 -13.08
CA MET A 106 -6.02 -13.49 -13.73
C MET A 106 -5.34 -12.43 -12.87
N ASP A 107 -4.15 -11.98 -13.29
CA ASP A 107 -3.41 -10.93 -12.59
C ASP A 107 -4.28 -9.72 -12.31
N ALA A 108 -4.11 -9.17 -11.12
CA ALA A 108 -4.80 -7.99 -10.64
C ALA A 108 -3.82 -6.83 -10.44
N VAL A 109 -4.31 -5.61 -10.66
CA VAL A 109 -3.56 -4.37 -10.53
C VAL A 109 -4.27 -3.49 -9.51
N ALA A 110 -3.50 -3.06 -8.51
CA ALA A 110 -3.92 -2.09 -7.50
C ALA A 110 -3.24 -0.76 -7.80
N GLU A 111 -3.98 0.33 -7.65
CA GLU A 111 -3.50 1.68 -7.90
C GLU A 111 -4.00 2.61 -6.80
N PHE A 112 -3.11 3.46 -6.29
CA PHE A 112 -3.45 4.44 -5.27
C PHE A 112 -2.67 5.72 -5.49
N SER A 113 -3.32 6.86 -5.22
CA SER A 113 -2.72 8.17 -5.39
C SER A 113 -3.13 9.13 -4.29
N ILE A 114 -2.16 9.91 -3.81
CA ILE A 114 -2.35 11.02 -2.87
C ILE A 114 -1.37 12.13 -3.24
N ASP A 115 -1.82 13.38 -3.17
CA ASP A 115 -0.99 14.56 -3.40
C ASP A 115 -0.55 15.22 -2.08
N ASP A 116 0.28 16.24 -2.17
CA ASP A 116 0.80 16.94 -0.98
C ASP A 116 -0.30 17.75 -0.26
N ASN A 117 -1.32 18.21 -1.01
CA ASN A 117 -2.48 18.88 -0.42
C ASN A 117 -3.27 17.93 0.48
N TRP A 118 -3.45 16.68 0.06
CA TRP A 118 -4.09 15.64 0.84
C TRP A 118 -3.31 15.38 2.13
N VAL A 119 -1.98 15.26 2.06
CA VAL A 119 -1.12 15.08 3.24
C VAL A 119 -1.30 16.25 4.21
N LYS A 120 -1.19 17.48 3.71
CA LYS A 120 -1.37 18.69 4.52
C LYS A 120 -2.73 18.71 5.22
N ASN A 121 -3.80 18.50 4.47
CA ASN A 121 -5.17 18.66 4.96
C ASN A 121 -5.66 17.50 5.83
N GLN A 122 -5.28 16.26 5.50
CA GLN A 122 -5.76 15.06 6.19
C GLN A 122 -4.84 14.61 7.32
N VAL A 123 -3.57 15.00 7.29
CA VAL A 123 -2.56 14.58 8.28
C VAL A 123 -2.00 15.74 9.07
N GLU A 124 -1.40 16.73 8.42
CA GLU A 124 -0.62 17.75 9.14
C GLU A 124 -1.48 18.75 9.90
N GLU A 125 -2.51 19.31 9.26
CA GLU A 125 -3.42 20.27 9.90
C GLU A 125 -4.17 19.67 11.09
N PRO A 126 -4.78 18.47 11.01
CA PRO A 126 -5.50 17.93 12.15
C PRO A 126 -4.57 17.48 13.29
N LEU A 127 -3.30 17.15 13.00
CA LEU A 127 -2.30 16.83 14.05
C LEU A 127 -1.78 18.05 14.81
N LYS A 128 -2.11 19.27 14.40
CA LYS A 128 -1.83 20.47 15.20
C LYS A 128 -2.67 20.52 16.48
N THR A 129 -3.87 19.95 16.44
CA THR A 129 -4.83 19.97 17.56
C THR A 129 -5.13 18.59 18.13
N ASN A 130 -4.89 17.51 17.37
CA ASN A 130 -5.12 16.13 17.82
C ASN A 130 -3.80 15.37 18.02
N ASP A 131 -3.79 14.45 19.00
CA ASP A 131 -2.64 13.56 19.25
C ASP A 131 -2.43 12.52 18.15
N SER A 132 -3.47 12.20 17.37
CA SER A 132 -3.42 11.26 16.25
C SER A 132 -4.57 11.50 15.29
N VAL A 133 -4.41 11.08 14.04
CA VAL A 133 -5.47 11.06 13.02
C VAL A 133 -5.67 9.65 12.50
N VAL A 134 -6.87 9.37 11.99
CA VAL A 134 -7.18 8.11 11.30
C VAL A 134 -7.72 8.48 9.92
N ILE A 135 -7.02 8.05 8.88
CA ILE A 135 -7.39 8.37 7.50
C ILE A 135 -7.85 7.10 6.78
N PRO A 136 -9.04 7.09 6.16
CA PRO A 136 -9.46 6.02 5.27
C PRO A 136 -8.78 6.16 3.91
N CYS A 137 -8.15 5.09 3.45
CA CYS A 137 -7.60 4.97 2.11
C CYS A 137 -8.37 3.89 1.36
N GLU A 138 -9.25 4.30 0.45
CA GLU A 138 -9.98 3.40 -0.45
C GLU A 138 -9.10 3.06 -1.66
N LEU A 139 -9.02 1.77 -1.99
CA LEU A 139 -8.33 1.25 -3.16
C LEU A 139 -9.25 0.32 -3.94
N LYS A 140 -9.28 0.50 -5.26
CA LYS A 140 -10.00 -0.38 -6.18
C LYS A 140 -9.02 -1.29 -6.91
N LEU A 141 -9.30 -2.59 -6.88
CA LEU A 141 -8.50 -3.62 -7.52
C LEU A 141 -9.16 -4.05 -8.83
N TYR A 142 -8.42 -4.03 -9.93
CA TYR A 142 -8.91 -4.41 -11.25
C TYR A 142 -8.07 -5.53 -11.87
N ASP A 143 -8.67 -6.36 -12.72
CA ASP A 143 -7.90 -7.27 -13.56
C ASP A 143 -7.52 -6.65 -14.91
N LYS A 144 -6.76 -7.38 -15.74
CA LYS A 144 -6.37 -6.93 -17.08
C LYS A 144 -7.56 -6.67 -18.03
N LYS A 145 -8.75 -7.20 -17.73
CA LYS A 145 -9.98 -6.97 -18.48
C LYS A 145 -10.83 -5.85 -17.89
N GLN A 146 -10.30 -5.10 -16.91
CA GLN A 146 -10.99 -4.03 -16.19
C GLN A 146 -12.21 -4.52 -15.39
N ASN A 147 -12.27 -5.80 -15.02
CA ASN A 147 -13.25 -6.25 -14.04
C ASN A 147 -12.86 -5.69 -12.67
N HIS A 148 -13.79 -4.99 -12.01
CA HIS A 148 -13.60 -4.53 -10.65
C HIS A 148 -13.66 -5.75 -9.71
N LEU A 149 -12.53 -6.14 -9.15
CA LEU A 149 -12.40 -7.35 -8.35
C LEU A 149 -12.81 -7.12 -6.90
N SER A 150 -12.29 -6.06 -6.29
CA SER A 150 -12.57 -5.71 -4.91
C SER A 150 -12.33 -4.23 -4.63
N THR A 151 -13.00 -3.70 -3.63
CA THR A 151 -12.69 -2.41 -3.00
C THR A 151 -12.17 -2.66 -1.59
N GLY A 152 -10.99 -2.16 -1.27
CA GLY A 152 -10.42 -2.23 0.06
C GLY A 152 -10.32 -0.84 0.67
N THR A 153 -10.87 -0.66 1.88
CA THR A 153 -10.71 0.59 2.64
C THR A 153 -9.87 0.33 3.86
N ILE A 154 -8.65 0.89 3.86
CA ILE A 154 -7.67 0.72 4.93
C ILE A 154 -7.59 1.99 5.75
N TYR A 155 -7.77 1.87 7.05
CA TYR A 155 -7.76 2.99 7.99
C TYR A 155 -6.41 3.07 8.66
N TRP A 156 -5.62 4.07 8.26
CA TRP A 156 -4.27 4.29 8.79
C TRP A 156 -4.32 5.30 9.93
N GLN A 157 -3.98 4.85 11.14
CA GLN A 157 -3.69 5.73 12.25
C GLN A 157 -2.29 6.32 12.08
N ILE A 158 -2.20 7.65 12.04
CA ILE A 158 -0.95 8.39 12.04
C ILE A 158 -0.82 9.12 13.37
N LYS A 159 0.33 8.93 14.02
CA LYS A 159 0.62 9.54 15.32
C LYS A 159 2.08 10.04 15.37
N PRO A 160 2.33 11.31 15.71
CA PRO A 160 3.68 11.81 15.96
C PRO A 160 4.40 10.97 17.04
N TRP A 161 5.67 10.64 16.83
CA TRP A 161 6.42 9.77 17.75
C TRP A 161 6.54 10.36 19.17
N ASP A 162 6.64 11.68 19.30
CA ASP A 162 6.66 12.41 20.58
C ASP A 162 5.36 12.27 21.39
N LYS A 163 4.26 11.86 20.74
CA LYS A 163 2.96 11.60 21.37
C LYS A 163 2.72 10.10 21.63
N VAL A 164 3.64 9.22 21.24
CA VAL A 164 3.53 7.77 21.47
C VAL A 164 3.94 7.46 22.92
N ARG A 165 3.02 6.85 23.68
CA ARG A 165 3.22 6.53 25.11
C ARG A 165 3.75 5.12 25.36
N THR A 166 3.64 4.24 24.38
CA THR A 166 4.19 2.87 24.44
C THR A 166 5.69 2.91 24.17
N LYS A 167 6.51 2.36 25.08
CA LYS A 167 7.93 2.13 24.81
C LYS A 167 8.07 1.08 23.71
N LEU A 168 8.92 1.36 22.72
CA LEU A 168 9.39 0.38 21.72
C LEU A 168 10.27 -0.67 22.40
#